data_AF-A0A1E5ACQ3-F1
#
_entry.id   AF-A0A1E5ACQ3-F1
#
_cell.length_a   1.000
_cell.length_b   1.000
_cell.length_c   1.000
_cell.angle_alpha   90.00
_cell.angle_beta   90.00
_cell.angle_gamma   90.00
#
_symmetry.space_group_name_H-M   'P 1'
#
loop_
_entity.id
_entity.type
_entity.pdbx_description
1 polymer ?
#
loop_
_entity_poly.entity_id
_entity_poly.type
_entity_poly.pdbx_seq_one_letter_code
_entity_poly.pdbx_strand_id
1 'polypeptide(L)'
;MSGTANTAGRAVGSGGDKIVLEGMHAERLRAGTGSDDIYILTGSFSNAADTVSTGGGRDRLFIELDDYSTVAIVDDFSASKDIFVFDAAEAVSAVPRNTEVTFDQAEWRASDESLLFMSNEENRLYFGDNVLVEFSTDVELSSANFTTDTWGL
;
A
#
# COMPACT_ATOMS: atom_id res chain seq x y z
N MET A 1 -8.24 -2.78 -23.68
CA MET A 1 -9.57 -2.57 -23.07
C MET A 1 -9.34 -1.69 -21.86
N SER A 2 -10.07 -0.58 -21.76
CA SER A 2 -9.92 0.44 -20.71
C SER A 2 -10.64 -0.04 -19.45
N GLY A 3 -9.91 -0.23 -18.35
CA GLY A 3 -10.48 -0.54 -17.04
C GLY A 3 -11.02 0.72 -16.38
N THR A 4 -12.34 0.74 -16.14
CA THR A 4 -13.06 1.79 -15.41
C THR A 4 -12.75 1.65 -13.91
N ALA A 5 -12.53 2.77 -13.21
CA ALA A 5 -12.51 2.82 -11.75
C ALA A 5 -13.75 2.10 -11.20
N ASN A 6 -13.56 1.15 -10.29
CA ASN A 6 -14.60 0.23 -9.83
C ASN A 6 -14.74 0.36 -8.31
N THR A 7 -15.63 1.24 -7.87
CA THR A 7 -16.01 1.36 -6.48
C THR A 7 -16.85 0.16 -6.05
N ALA A 8 -16.45 -0.45 -4.92
CA ALA A 8 -17.15 -1.42 -4.07
C ALA A 8 -17.60 -2.78 -4.68
N GLY A 9 -16.81 -3.82 -4.41
CA GLY A 9 -17.34 -5.19 -4.20
C GLY A 9 -17.34 -6.15 -5.38
N ARG A 10 -16.65 -5.85 -6.48
CA ARG A 10 -16.56 -6.75 -7.65
C ARG A 10 -15.15 -7.33 -7.78
N ALA A 11 -15.06 -8.66 -7.88
CA ALA A 11 -13.84 -9.32 -8.29
C ALA A 11 -13.47 -8.88 -9.72
N VAL A 12 -12.22 -8.46 -9.95
CA VAL A 12 -11.79 -7.85 -11.22
C VAL A 12 -11.60 -8.92 -12.30
N GLY A 13 -11.30 -10.16 -11.88
CA GLY A 13 -11.48 -11.36 -12.69
C GLY A 13 -10.17 -12.11 -12.86
N SER A 14 -9.87 -12.53 -14.10
CA SER A 14 -8.61 -13.19 -14.46
C SER A 14 -7.82 -12.34 -15.44
N GLY A 15 -6.52 -12.17 -15.23
CA GLY A 15 -5.65 -11.34 -16.07
C GLY A 15 -4.98 -10.25 -15.23
N GLY A 16 -3.94 -9.59 -15.74
CA GLY A 16 -3.32 -8.47 -15.01
C GLY A 16 -4.17 -7.21 -15.14
N ASP A 17 -4.67 -6.72 -14.02
CA ASP A 17 -5.56 -5.58 -13.92
C ASP A 17 -4.86 -4.32 -13.39
N LYS A 18 -5.38 -3.15 -13.75
CA LYS A 18 -5.02 -1.87 -13.12
C LYS A 18 -6.22 -1.37 -12.33
N ILE A 19 -6.07 -1.24 -11.03
CA ILE A 19 -7.15 -0.97 -10.08
C ILE A 19 -6.77 0.27 -9.27
N VAL A 20 -7.69 1.21 -9.13
CA VAL A 20 -7.47 2.43 -8.34
C VAL A 20 -8.58 2.52 -7.30
N LEU A 21 -8.19 2.57 -6.03
CA LEU A 21 -9.04 2.91 -4.91
C LEU A 21 -8.90 4.41 -4.64
N GLU A 22 -10.01 5.11 -4.52
CA GLU A 22 -10.03 6.53 -4.19
C GLU A 22 -9.87 6.76 -2.69
N GLY A 23 -9.16 7.82 -2.33
CA GLY A 23 -8.96 8.14 -0.91
C GLY A 23 -10.18 8.65 -0.17
N MET A 24 -11.27 9.00 -0.86
CA MET A 24 -12.38 9.72 -0.24
C MET A 24 -13.30 8.84 0.62
N HIS A 25 -13.33 7.53 0.35
CA HIS A 25 -14.28 6.59 0.95
C HIS A 25 -13.60 5.24 1.23
N ALA A 26 -14.09 4.51 2.23
CA ALA A 26 -13.66 3.13 2.43
C ALA A 26 -14.18 2.21 1.32
N GLU A 27 -13.26 1.50 0.68
CA GLU A 27 -13.55 0.55 -0.38
C GLU A 27 -13.21 -0.88 0.02
N ARG A 28 -13.77 -1.83 -0.73
CA ARG A 28 -13.47 -3.25 -0.58
C ARG A 28 -13.12 -3.85 -1.93
N LEU A 29 -11.90 -4.35 -2.04
CA LEU A 29 -11.33 -4.92 -3.24
C LEU A 29 -11.06 -6.42 -3.08
N ARG A 30 -11.33 -7.18 -4.13
CA ARG A 30 -10.82 -8.54 -4.34
C ARG A 30 -10.27 -8.57 -5.77
N ALA A 31 -8.97 -8.46 -5.97
CA ALA A 31 -8.43 -8.26 -7.33
C ALA A 31 -8.68 -9.49 -8.22
N GLY A 32 -8.37 -10.70 -7.72
CA GLY A 32 -8.72 -11.95 -8.39
C GLY A 32 -7.50 -12.77 -8.66
N THR A 33 -7.30 -13.21 -9.90
CA THR A 33 -6.07 -13.90 -10.32
C THR A 33 -5.41 -13.11 -11.44
N GLY A 34 -4.10 -12.93 -11.39
CA GLY A 34 -3.41 -12.01 -12.30
C GLY A 34 -2.20 -11.41 -11.61
N SER A 35 -1.39 -10.68 -12.35
CA SER A 35 -0.41 -9.78 -11.72
C SER A 35 -1.01 -8.38 -11.83
N ASP A 36 -1.59 -7.93 -10.73
CA ASP A 36 -2.41 -6.72 -10.67
C ASP A 36 -1.62 -5.53 -10.14
N ASP A 37 -1.89 -4.36 -10.69
CA ASP A 37 -1.42 -3.07 -10.20
C ASP A 37 -2.54 -2.40 -9.42
N ILE A 38 -2.41 -2.36 -8.10
CA ILE A 38 -3.43 -1.87 -7.18
C ILE A 38 -2.94 -0.55 -6.58
N TYR A 39 -3.57 0.55 -6.97
CA TYR A 39 -3.30 1.89 -6.46
C TYR A 39 -4.25 2.18 -5.30
N ILE A 40 -3.69 2.35 -4.11
CA ILE A 40 -4.39 2.66 -2.88
C ILE A 40 -4.08 4.11 -2.57
N LEU A 41 -4.95 5.01 -3.04
CA LEU A 41 -4.83 6.44 -2.79
C LEU A 41 -5.32 6.71 -1.38
N THR A 42 -4.43 7.06 -0.47
CA THR A 42 -4.75 7.26 0.93
C THR A 42 -5.11 8.71 1.14
N GLY A 43 -6.37 9.07 0.89
CA GLY A 43 -6.73 10.48 0.81
C GLY A 43 -8.14 10.83 1.22
N SER A 44 -8.49 10.79 2.52
CA SER A 44 -9.39 11.77 3.17
C SER A 44 -9.90 11.40 4.56
N PHE A 45 -9.85 12.41 5.45
CA PHE A 45 -10.83 12.96 6.42
C PHE A 45 -11.78 12.07 7.25
N SER A 46 -11.85 10.76 7.06
CA SER A 46 -12.67 9.84 7.87
C SER A 46 -11.92 8.55 8.15
N ASN A 47 -11.99 8.05 9.40
CA ASN A 47 -11.40 6.78 9.82
C ASN A 47 -12.10 5.59 9.14
N ALA A 48 -11.93 5.42 7.84
CA ALA A 48 -12.60 4.42 7.04
C ALA A 48 -11.56 3.76 6.13
N ALA A 49 -11.03 2.63 6.58
CA ALA A 49 -9.97 1.89 5.91
C ALA A 49 -10.47 1.21 4.63
N ASP A 50 -9.64 1.21 3.59
CA ASP A 50 -9.79 0.26 2.48
C ASP A 50 -9.52 -1.16 2.97
N THR A 51 -10.23 -2.13 2.42
CA THR A 51 -9.94 -3.55 2.63
C THR A 51 -9.61 -4.21 1.30
N VAL A 52 -8.42 -4.79 1.19
CA VAL A 52 -7.87 -5.29 -0.07
C VAL A 52 -7.51 -6.76 0.06
N SER A 53 -8.05 -7.59 -0.83
CA SER A 53 -7.48 -8.90 -1.14
C SER A 53 -6.78 -8.85 -2.50
N THR A 54 -5.48 -9.11 -2.54
CA THR A 54 -4.65 -9.18 -3.76
C THR A 54 -5.01 -10.42 -4.57
N GLY A 55 -5.35 -11.52 -3.89
CA GLY A 55 -5.69 -12.77 -4.54
C GLY A 55 -4.46 -13.51 -5.04
N GLY A 56 -4.45 -13.85 -6.32
CA GLY A 56 -3.47 -14.79 -6.88
C GLY A 56 -2.64 -14.22 -8.01
N GLY A 57 -1.38 -13.91 -7.75
CA GLY A 57 -0.36 -13.82 -8.79
C GLY A 57 0.90 -13.16 -8.27
N ARG A 58 1.25 -11.99 -8.80
CA ARG A 58 2.40 -11.20 -8.33
C ARG A 58 1.97 -9.76 -8.38
N ASP A 59 1.37 -9.31 -7.29
CA ASP A 59 0.61 -8.07 -7.28
C ASP A 59 1.50 -6.93 -6.80
N ARG A 60 1.27 -5.74 -7.35
CA ARG A 60 1.98 -4.52 -7.00
C ARG A 60 1.02 -3.58 -6.31
N LEU A 61 1.28 -3.27 -5.04
CA LEU A 61 0.47 -2.37 -4.25
C LEU A 61 1.16 -1.01 -4.23
N PHE A 62 0.60 -0.07 -4.97
CA PHE A 62 1.03 1.32 -5.01
C PHE A 62 0.33 2.06 -3.87
N ILE A 63 1.09 2.47 -2.85
CA ILE A 63 0.55 3.13 -1.65
C ILE A 63 0.97 4.59 -1.64
N GLU A 64 -0.01 5.49 -1.55
CA GLU A 64 0.26 6.92 -1.45
C GLU A 64 0.82 7.21 -0.05
N LEU A 65 1.90 7.96 0.02
CA LEU A 65 2.44 8.40 1.31
C LEU A 65 1.82 9.75 1.62
N ASP A 66 1.03 9.89 2.68
CA ASP A 66 0.53 11.18 3.13
C ASP A 66 0.48 11.21 4.67
N ASP A 67 0.76 12.36 5.28
CA ASP A 67 0.71 12.48 6.75
C ASP A 67 -0.74 12.38 7.29
N TYR A 68 -1.73 12.43 6.41
CA TYR A 68 -3.13 12.18 6.69
C TYR A 68 -3.62 10.83 6.14
N SER A 69 -2.73 9.98 5.60
CA SER A 69 -3.07 8.65 5.13
C SER A 69 -3.78 7.87 6.23
N THR A 70 -4.91 7.27 5.87
CA THR A 70 -5.62 6.31 6.71
C THR A 70 -5.09 4.90 6.44
N VAL A 71 -5.32 3.99 7.40
CA VAL A 71 -4.91 2.59 7.28
C VAL A 71 -5.59 1.91 6.10
N ALA A 72 -4.82 1.18 5.28
CA ALA A 72 -5.33 0.14 4.40
C ALA A 72 -5.20 -1.23 5.09
N ILE A 73 -6.25 -2.05 5.02
CA ILE A 73 -6.23 -3.42 5.54
C ILE A 73 -5.98 -4.36 4.36
N VAL A 74 -4.89 -5.12 4.40
CA VAL A 74 -4.55 -6.10 3.36
C VAL A 74 -4.76 -7.52 3.90
N ASP A 75 -5.70 -8.24 3.30
CA ASP A 75 -6.20 -9.49 3.84
C ASP A 75 -5.28 -10.70 3.56
N ASP A 76 -4.63 -10.74 2.41
CA ASP A 76 -3.94 -11.94 1.90
C ASP A 76 -2.58 -11.65 1.23
N PHE A 77 -1.92 -10.56 1.65
CA PHE A 77 -0.60 -10.21 1.12
C PHE A 77 0.37 -11.39 1.19
N SER A 78 1.03 -11.69 0.07
CA SER A 78 2.04 -12.75 0.02
C SER A 78 3.44 -12.17 -0.20
N ALA A 79 4.28 -12.22 0.83
CA ALA A 79 5.68 -11.78 0.74
C ALA A 79 6.51 -12.47 -0.37
N SER A 80 6.05 -13.64 -0.85
CA SER A 80 6.69 -14.40 -1.94
C SER A 80 6.26 -13.96 -3.35
N LYS A 81 5.23 -13.12 -3.45
CA LYS A 81 4.55 -12.77 -4.70
C LYS A 81 4.38 -11.28 -4.87
N ASP A 82 3.92 -10.62 -3.82
CA ASP A 82 3.44 -9.25 -3.83
C ASP A 82 4.53 -8.30 -3.36
N ILE A 83 4.47 -7.07 -3.85
CA ILE A 83 5.41 -6.01 -3.51
C ILE A 83 4.68 -4.69 -3.28
N PHE A 84 5.22 -3.90 -2.37
CA PHE A 84 4.84 -2.51 -2.21
C PHE A 84 5.65 -1.61 -3.14
N VAL A 85 4.99 -0.63 -3.73
CA VAL A 85 5.56 0.34 -4.64
C VAL A 85 5.24 1.74 -4.16
N PHE A 86 6.26 2.51 -3.79
CA PHE A 86 6.13 3.93 -3.45
C PHE A 86 6.42 4.80 -4.67
N ASP A 87 5.85 6.00 -4.74
CA ASP A 87 6.07 6.88 -5.87
C ASP A 87 7.49 7.43 -5.88
N ALA A 88 8.22 7.18 -6.97
CA ALA A 88 9.53 7.75 -7.19
C ALA A 88 9.49 9.29 -7.30
N ALA A 89 8.36 9.88 -7.71
CA ALA A 89 8.19 11.33 -7.78
C ALA A 89 8.01 11.98 -6.40
N GLU A 90 7.41 11.28 -5.44
CA GLU A 90 7.35 11.73 -4.03
C GLU A 90 8.73 11.76 -3.38
N ALA A 91 9.66 10.90 -3.80
CA ALA A 91 11.04 10.96 -3.34
C ALA A 91 11.81 12.21 -3.83
N VAL A 92 11.32 12.94 -4.85
CA VAL A 92 12.08 14.01 -5.53
C VAL A 92 11.33 15.33 -5.75
N SER A 93 10.07 15.47 -5.30
CA SER A 93 9.23 16.66 -5.54
C SER A 93 9.03 17.56 -4.30
N ALA A 94 8.06 18.48 -4.33
CA ALA A 94 7.94 19.66 -3.46
C ALA A 94 7.80 19.37 -1.94
N VAL A 95 7.45 18.14 -1.57
CA VAL A 95 7.58 17.59 -0.23
C VAL A 95 8.25 16.23 -0.39
N PRO A 96 9.59 16.14 -0.34
CA PRO A 96 10.27 14.87 -0.49
C PRO A 96 9.88 13.96 0.67
N ARG A 97 9.22 12.84 0.36
CA ARG A 97 8.86 11.80 1.33
C ARG A 97 9.90 10.70 1.27
N ASN A 98 10.38 10.24 2.43
CA ASN A 98 11.35 9.16 2.46
C ASN A 98 10.65 7.83 2.18
N THR A 99 11.03 7.17 1.09
CA THR A 99 10.49 5.87 0.66
C THR A 99 11.31 4.69 1.15
N GLU A 100 12.39 4.92 1.92
CA GLU A 100 13.17 3.87 2.57
C GLU A 100 12.41 3.31 3.78
N VAL A 101 12.30 1.98 3.81
CA VAL A 101 11.64 1.25 4.90
C VAL A 101 12.69 0.76 5.88
N THR A 102 12.63 1.24 7.12
CA THR A 102 13.40 0.66 8.23
C THR A 102 12.62 -0.45 8.93
N PHE A 103 13.35 -1.37 9.54
CA PHE A 103 12.85 -2.43 10.40
C PHE A 103 13.35 -2.26 11.84
N ASP A 104 14.09 -1.17 12.12
CA ASP A 104 14.58 -0.81 13.44
C ASP A 104 13.64 0.24 14.06
N GLN A 105 12.89 -0.19 15.08
CA GLN A 105 11.96 0.68 15.78
C GLN A 105 12.67 1.85 16.47
N ALA A 106 13.91 1.66 16.95
CA ALA A 106 14.66 2.72 17.62
C ALA A 106 15.11 3.80 16.63
N GLU A 107 15.53 3.39 15.42
CA GLU A 107 15.83 4.31 14.32
C GLU A 107 14.59 5.13 13.94
N TRP A 108 13.47 4.45 13.71
CA TRP A 108 12.19 5.09 13.36
C TRP A 108 11.75 6.12 14.40
N ARG A 109 11.81 5.77 15.69
CA ARG A 109 11.41 6.66 16.80
C ARG A 109 12.36 7.84 17.04
N ALA A 110 13.61 7.74 16.59
CA ALA A 110 14.60 8.80 16.74
C ALA A 110 14.62 9.79 15.58
N SER A 111 13.88 9.51 14.49
CA SER A 111 13.84 10.35 13.31
C SER A 111 13.04 11.64 13.53
N ASP A 112 13.59 12.77 13.09
CA ASP A 112 12.88 14.05 13.02
C ASP A 112 12.01 14.17 11.74
N GLU A 113 12.15 13.22 10.81
CA GLU A 113 11.38 13.11 9.57
C GLU A 113 10.41 11.91 9.62
N SER A 114 9.26 12.01 8.97
CA SER A 114 8.35 10.86 8.78
C SER A 114 9.07 9.76 7.97
N LEU A 115 9.34 8.62 8.60
CA LEU A 115 9.94 7.44 7.98
C LEU A 115 8.90 6.33 7.82
N LEU A 116 9.15 5.45 6.85
CA LEU A 116 8.45 4.17 6.76
C LEU A 116 9.07 3.16 7.73
N PHE A 117 8.24 2.53 8.54
CA PHE A 117 8.67 1.48 9.46
C PHE A 117 7.79 0.25 9.31
N MET A 118 8.40 -0.90 9.02
CA MET A 118 7.70 -2.17 8.97
C MET A 118 7.92 -2.94 10.28
N SER A 119 6.85 -3.16 11.02
CA SER A 119 6.82 -4.07 12.17
C SER A 119 6.24 -5.42 11.77
N ASN A 120 7.11 -6.41 11.56
CA ASN A 120 6.68 -7.80 11.33
C ASN A 120 6.02 -8.42 12.59
N GLU A 121 6.35 -7.93 13.79
CA GLU A 121 5.69 -8.40 15.02
C GLU A 121 4.24 -7.91 15.11
N GLU A 122 3.99 -6.69 14.67
CA GLU A 122 2.65 -6.08 14.72
C GLU A 122 1.85 -6.26 13.42
N ASN A 123 2.47 -6.84 12.38
CA ASN A 123 1.90 -6.93 11.04
C ASN A 123 1.41 -5.56 10.54
N ARG A 124 2.29 -4.54 10.64
CA ARG A 124 1.95 -3.15 10.28
C ARG A 124 3.09 -2.42 9.59
N LEU A 125 2.74 -1.67 8.55
CA LEU A 125 3.59 -0.65 7.94
C LEU A 125 3.14 0.72 8.44
N TYR A 126 4.08 1.49 8.95
CA TYR A 126 3.88 2.84 9.46
C TYR A 126 4.49 3.87 8.52
N PHE A 127 3.92 5.07 8.47
CA PHE A 127 4.56 6.27 7.92
C PHE A 127 4.42 7.41 8.93
N GLY A 128 5.55 7.89 9.47
CA GLY A 128 5.50 8.71 10.69
C GLY A 128 4.82 7.93 11.80
N ASP A 129 3.90 8.55 12.56
CA ASP A 129 3.11 7.86 13.60
C ASP A 129 1.84 7.16 13.07
N ASN A 130 1.53 7.29 11.78
CA ASN A 130 0.32 6.72 11.20
C ASN A 130 0.53 5.26 10.82
N VAL A 131 -0.48 4.41 11.09
CA VAL A 131 -0.55 3.07 10.50
C VAL A 131 -1.00 3.25 9.05
N LEU A 132 -0.09 3.00 8.11
CA LEU A 132 -0.35 3.09 6.68
C LEU A 132 -1.00 1.80 6.15
N VAL A 133 -0.49 0.64 6.58
CA VAL A 133 -1.04 -0.67 6.22
C VAL A 133 -1.10 -1.57 7.46
N GLU A 134 -2.23 -2.27 7.63
CA GLU A 134 -2.39 -3.38 8.56
C GLU A 134 -2.63 -4.67 7.76
N PHE A 135 -1.93 -5.74 8.10
CA PHE A 135 -2.15 -7.04 7.47
C PHE A 135 -3.06 -7.90 8.34
N SER A 136 -4.09 -8.50 7.75
CA SER A 136 -4.98 -9.43 8.45
C SER A 136 -4.34 -10.79 8.71
N THR A 137 -3.15 -11.03 8.14
CA THR A 137 -2.38 -12.27 8.27
C THR A 137 -0.95 -11.96 8.69
N ASP A 138 -0.30 -12.94 9.32
CA ASP A 138 1.11 -12.83 9.67
C ASP A 138 1.96 -12.69 8.41
N VAL A 139 2.73 -11.61 8.34
CA VAL A 139 3.66 -11.33 7.24
C VAL A 139 5.06 -11.12 7.80
N GLU A 140 6.03 -11.77 7.17
CA GLU A 140 7.45 -11.51 7.42
C GLU A 140 8.02 -10.83 6.18
N LEU A 141 8.16 -9.51 6.26
CA LEU A 141 8.67 -8.68 5.18
C LEU A 141 10.13 -8.31 5.41
N SER A 142 10.82 -8.06 4.30
CA SER A 142 12.17 -7.50 4.27
C SER A 142 12.19 -6.32 3.30
N SER A 143 13.31 -5.60 3.22
CA SER A 143 13.46 -4.52 2.24
C SER A 143 13.24 -4.96 0.80
N ALA A 144 13.37 -6.26 0.49
CA ALA A 144 13.08 -6.80 -0.84
C ALA A 144 11.59 -6.75 -1.24
N ASN A 145 10.68 -6.52 -0.27
CA ASN A 145 9.24 -6.40 -0.51
C ASN A 145 8.80 -4.96 -0.84
N PHE A 146 9.72 -4.02 -0.87
CA PHE A 146 9.46 -2.59 -1.10
C PHE A 146 10.32 -2.08 -2.25
N THR A 147 9.74 -1.28 -3.13
CA THR A 147 10.44 -0.63 -4.24
C THR A 147 9.85 0.75 -4.52
N THR A 148 10.54 1.53 -5.32
CA THR A 148 10.00 2.76 -5.93
C THR A 148 9.74 2.54 -7.41
N ASP A 149 8.67 3.11 -7.95
CA ASP A 149 8.41 3.20 -9.39
C ASP A 149 7.68 4.51 -9.72
N THR A 150 7.68 4.91 -10.99
CA THR A 150 6.85 6.04 -11.42
C THR A 150 5.40 5.60 -11.49
N TRP A 151 4.52 6.35 -10.83
CA TRP A 151 3.10 6.07 -10.88
C TRP A 151 2.53 6.41 -12.26
N GLY A 152 2.22 5.38 -13.05
CA GLY A 152 1.64 5.52 -14.38
C GLY A 152 0.14 5.81 -14.36
N LEU A 153 -0.34 6.72 -13.51
CA LEU A 153 -1.75 7.10 -13.39
C LEU A 153 -2.25 7.88 -14.60
#